data_AF-A0A352DLM5-F1
#
_entry.id   AF-A0A352DLM5-F1
#
_cell.length_a   1.000
_cell.length_b   1.000
_cell.length_c   1.000
_cell.angle_alpha   90.00
_cell.angle_beta   90.00
_cell.angle_gamma   90.00
#
_symmetry.space_group_name_H-M   'P 1'
#
loop_
_entity.id
_entity.type
_entity.pdbx_description
1 polymer ?
#
loop_
_entity_poly.entity_id
_entity_poly.type
_entity_poly.pdbx_seq_one_letter_code
_entity_poly.pdbx_strand_id
1 'polypeptide(L)'
;MTDSEYRLLMEKSPDAAQRALFDEYYRYVYAVVFGRLRRTASREDIEECVSDVFSEVYFRCSSPNTRNGELKGLIGSIADRTAIDMYNRLSSHSRISSSVEEGAADHLAAPDDVEGEADHSLIRRKLLDCIKSLGEPDSSIILLRYYYGISSGETAKELSMTPAAVRKRCSRAAKKLREMLSAEGITL
;
A
#
# COMPACT_ATOMS: atom_id res chain seq x y z
N MET A 1 -11.73 9.97 9.16
CA MET A 1 -11.14 11.13 9.81
C MET A 1 -10.44 12.03 8.79
N THR A 2 -10.77 13.30 8.82
CA THR A 2 -10.12 14.35 8.05
C THR A 2 -8.91 14.91 8.81
N ASP A 3 -8.02 15.60 8.09
CA ASP A 3 -6.87 16.29 8.68
C ASP A 3 -7.30 17.33 9.75
N SER A 4 -8.42 18.02 9.52
CA SER A 4 -8.99 18.98 10.47
C SER A 4 -9.53 18.32 11.75
N GLU A 5 -10.23 17.19 11.61
CA GLU A 5 -10.72 16.41 12.75
C GLU A 5 -9.56 15.89 13.60
N TYR A 6 -8.52 15.36 12.95
CA TYR A 6 -7.33 14.87 13.64
C TYR A 6 -6.60 15.96 14.41
N ARG A 7 -6.41 17.16 13.83
CA ARG A 7 -5.77 18.28 14.53
C ARG A 7 -6.56 18.76 15.75
N LEU A 8 -7.88 18.86 15.61
CA LEU A 8 -8.74 19.24 16.74
C LEU A 8 -8.66 18.22 17.89
N LEU A 9 -8.55 16.93 17.56
CA LEU A 9 -8.31 15.87 18.53
C LEU A 9 -6.91 16.00 19.17
N MET A 10 -5.88 16.26 18.38
CA MET A 10 -4.50 16.46 18.86
C MET A 10 -4.37 17.63 19.84
N GLU A 11 -5.09 18.73 19.63
CA GLU A 11 -5.10 19.88 20.55
C GLU A 11 -5.75 19.55 21.90
N LYS A 12 -6.76 18.66 21.91
CA LYS A 12 -7.48 18.27 23.12
C LYS A 12 -6.80 17.15 23.89
N SER A 13 -6.36 16.12 23.18
CA SER A 13 -5.71 14.93 23.75
C SER A 13 -4.89 14.21 22.67
N PRO A 14 -3.55 14.34 22.69
CA PRO A 14 -2.68 13.66 21.75
C PRO A 14 -2.86 12.13 21.72
N ASP A 15 -3.08 11.52 22.88
CA ASP A 15 -3.29 10.06 23.01
C ASP A 15 -4.59 9.61 22.33
N ALA A 16 -5.69 10.32 22.56
CA ALA A 16 -6.97 10.01 21.92
C ALA A 16 -6.91 10.19 20.40
N ALA A 17 -6.17 11.20 19.93
CA ALA A 17 -5.94 11.42 18.51
C ALA A 17 -5.14 10.28 17.87
N GLN A 18 -4.07 9.81 18.52
CA GLN A 18 -3.28 8.66 18.05
C GLN A 18 -4.13 7.41 17.97
N ARG A 19 -4.93 7.15 19.01
CA ARG A 19 -5.78 5.96 19.06
C ARG A 19 -6.82 5.97 17.95
N ALA A 20 -7.51 7.10 17.76
CA ALA A 20 -8.48 7.25 16.67
C ALA A 20 -7.82 7.08 15.28
N LEU A 21 -6.62 7.62 15.09
CA LEU A 21 -5.86 7.46 13.85
C LEU A 21 -5.44 6.02 13.61
N PHE A 22 -4.98 5.33 14.64
CA PHE A 22 -4.60 3.94 14.57
C PHE A 22 -5.82 3.07 14.23
N ASP A 23 -6.92 3.20 14.97
CA ASP A 23 -8.13 2.40 14.77
C ASP A 23 -8.69 2.57 13.35
N GLU A 24 -8.65 3.78 12.79
CA GLU A 24 -9.13 4.03 11.43
C GLU A 24 -8.18 3.52 10.34
N TYR A 25 -6.87 3.75 10.48
CA TYR A 25 -5.92 3.50 9.40
C TYR A 25 -5.08 2.23 9.55
N TYR A 26 -5.17 1.50 10.67
CA TYR A 26 -4.37 0.30 10.91
C TYR A 26 -4.51 -0.72 9.77
N ARG A 27 -5.75 -1.04 9.38
CA ARG A 27 -6.01 -2.00 8.30
C ARG A 27 -5.42 -1.53 6.96
N TYR A 28 -5.52 -0.23 6.68
CA TYR A 28 -4.99 0.37 5.47
C TYR A 28 -3.45 0.31 5.44
N VAL A 29 -2.80 0.75 6.53
CA VAL A 29 -1.34 0.71 6.67
C VAL A 29 -0.83 -0.73 6.62
N TYR A 30 -1.45 -1.63 7.38
CA TYR A 30 -1.09 -3.05 7.39
C TYR A 30 -1.18 -3.66 5.99
N ALA A 31 -2.24 -3.38 5.23
CA ALA A 31 -2.39 -3.88 3.87
C ALA A 31 -1.28 -3.38 2.93
N VAL A 32 -0.89 -2.10 3.03
CA VAL A 32 0.21 -1.53 2.23
C VAL A 32 1.55 -2.18 2.59
N VAL A 33 1.87 -2.26 3.89
CA VAL A 33 3.12 -2.86 4.40
C VAL A 33 3.18 -4.35 4.03
N PHE A 34 2.14 -5.11 4.32
CA PHE A 34 2.04 -6.53 4.00
C PHE A 34 2.21 -6.78 2.50
N GLY A 35 1.53 -5.99 1.65
CA GLY A 35 1.64 -6.12 0.20
C GLY A 35 3.07 -6.01 -0.33
N ARG A 36 3.89 -5.17 0.32
CA ARG A 36 5.32 -5.00 0.01
C ARG A 36 6.22 -6.08 0.60
N LEU A 37 5.96 -6.49 1.84
CA LEU A 37 6.89 -7.27 2.65
C LEU A 37 6.61 -8.77 2.73
N ARG A 38 5.40 -9.23 2.36
CA ARG A 38 4.93 -10.62 2.52
C ARG A 38 5.83 -11.73 1.95
N ARG A 39 6.75 -11.41 1.02
CA ARG A 39 7.65 -12.40 0.39
C ARG A 39 9.04 -12.47 1.04
N THR A 40 9.35 -11.55 1.94
CA THR A 40 10.74 -11.33 2.40
C THR A 40 10.83 -11.08 3.89
N ALA A 41 9.75 -10.63 4.52
CA ALA A 41 9.72 -10.27 5.93
C ALA A 41 8.88 -11.25 6.75
N SER A 42 9.24 -11.43 8.01
CA SER A 42 8.44 -12.15 8.98
C SER A 42 7.21 -11.35 9.40
N ARG A 43 6.30 -11.98 10.15
CA ARG A 43 5.16 -11.28 10.77
C ARG A 43 5.61 -10.19 11.74
N GLU A 44 6.71 -10.43 12.46
CA GLU A 44 7.29 -9.47 13.42
C GLU A 44 7.85 -8.24 12.70
N ASP A 45 8.58 -8.43 11.59
CA ASP A 45 9.08 -7.33 10.76
C ASP A 45 7.93 -6.46 10.21
N ILE A 46 6.82 -7.10 9.81
CA ILE A 46 5.64 -6.38 9.32
C ILE A 46 5.02 -5.55 10.44
N GLU A 47 4.87 -6.11 11.65
CA GLU A 47 4.36 -5.38 12.82
C GLU A 47 5.30 -4.22 13.23
N GLU A 48 6.62 -4.43 13.21
CA GLU A 48 7.63 -3.39 13.41
C GLU A 48 7.45 -2.25 12.38
N CYS A 49 7.36 -2.59 11.09
CA CYS A 49 7.18 -1.61 10.03
C CYS A 49 5.88 -0.80 10.19
N VAL A 50 4.78 -1.44 10.61
CA VAL A 50 3.51 -0.75 10.85
C VAL A 50 3.67 0.23 12.02
N SER A 51 4.35 -0.16 13.10
CA SER A 51 4.66 0.71 14.23
C SER A 51 5.50 1.93 13.81
N ASP A 52 6.52 1.73 12.99
CA ASP A 52 7.36 2.80 12.44
C ASP A 52 6.56 3.79 11.60
N VAL A 53 5.59 3.29 10.82
CA VAL A 53 4.70 4.15 10.01
C VAL A 53 3.88 5.07 10.90
N PHE A 54 3.22 4.55 11.93
CA PHE A 54 2.42 5.37 12.84
C PHE A 54 3.28 6.37 13.62
N SER A 55 4.50 5.98 13.99
CA SER A 55 5.47 6.87 14.64
C SER A 55 5.88 8.03 13.74
N GLU A 56 6.19 7.77 12.46
CA GLU A 56 6.52 8.82 11.48
C GLU A 56 5.30 9.72 11.17
N VAL A 57 4.09 9.15 11.09
CA VAL A 57 2.85 9.92 10.94
C VAL A 57 2.66 10.89 12.11
N TYR A 58 2.88 10.43 13.35
CA TYR A 58 2.83 11.27 14.53
C TYR A 58 3.78 12.47 14.43
N PHE A 59 5.06 12.23 14.09
CA PHE A 59 6.04 13.32 13.97
C PHE A 59 5.68 14.31 12.87
N ARG A 60 5.17 13.82 11.73
CA ARG A 60 4.75 14.64 10.60
C ARG A 60 3.54 15.50 10.95
N CYS A 61 2.52 14.92 11.56
CA CYS A 61 1.28 15.64 11.85
C CYS A 61 1.38 16.54 13.09
N SER A 62 2.36 16.31 13.97
CA SER A 62 2.66 17.19 15.10
C SER A 62 3.46 18.45 14.71
N SER A 63 3.95 18.54 13.47
CA SER A 63 4.65 19.72 12.99
C SER A 63 3.67 20.82 12.56
N PRO A 64 3.80 22.06 13.07
CA PRO A 64 2.89 23.17 12.75
C PRO A 64 2.98 23.64 11.28
N ASN A 65 3.97 23.18 10.51
CA ASN A 65 4.18 23.54 9.10
C ASN A 65 3.58 22.53 8.10
N THR A 66 2.87 21.50 8.56
CA THR A 66 2.35 20.45 7.68
C THR A 66 1.19 21.00 6.85
N ARG A 67 1.48 21.29 5.58
CA ARG A 67 0.53 21.85 4.62
C ARG A 67 -0.57 20.84 4.26
N ASN A 68 -1.79 21.38 4.21
CA ASN A 68 -3.04 20.79 3.73
C ASN A 68 -2.83 19.72 2.64
N GLY A 69 -3.06 18.46 3.02
CA GLY A 69 -3.14 17.32 2.12
C GLY A 69 -4.14 16.32 2.69
N GLU A 70 -4.63 15.41 1.85
CA GLU A 70 -5.48 14.30 2.32
C GLU A 70 -4.67 13.42 3.27
N LEU A 71 -5.07 13.37 4.54
CA LEU A 71 -4.42 12.61 5.62
C LEU A 71 -4.14 11.16 5.19
N LYS A 72 -5.11 10.53 4.52
CA LYS A 72 -4.98 9.20 3.94
C LYS A 72 -3.83 9.08 2.92
N GLY A 73 -3.64 10.07 2.06
CA GLY A 73 -2.56 10.10 1.07
C GLY A 73 -1.18 10.28 1.71
N LEU A 74 -1.09 11.10 2.77
CA LEU A 74 0.12 11.24 3.58
C LEU A 74 0.49 9.90 4.26
N ILE A 75 -0.47 9.29 4.95
CA ILE A 75 -0.29 7.98 5.63
C ILE A 75 0.14 6.92 4.62
N GLY A 76 -0.54 6.84 3.46
CA GLY A 76 -0.19 5.88 2.40
C GLY A 76 1.23 6.09 1.86
N SER A 77 1.64 7.34 1.69
CA SER A 77 2.99 7.67 1.21
C SER A 77 4.06 7.31 2.24
N ILE A 78 3.79 7.53 3.53
CA ILE A 78 4.69 7.12 4.61
C ILE A 78 4.76 5.59 4.66
N ALA A 79 3.61 4.89 4.62
CA ALA A 79 3.53 3.44 4.63
C ALA A 79 4.33 2.80 3.49
N ASP A 80 4.14 3.26 2.26
CA ASP A 80 4.84 2.72 1.09
C ASP A 80 6.36 2.94 1.18
N ARG A 81 6.78 4.15 1.59
CA ARG A 81 8.20 4.49 1.73
C ARG A 81 8.86 3.65 2.83
N THR A 82 8.28 3.59 4.03
CA THR A 82 8.84 2.82 5.15
C THR A 82 8.92 1.33 4.81
N ALA A 83 7.90 0.78 4.14
CA ALA A 83 7.93 -0.61 3.69
C ALA A 83 9.00 -0.86 2.62
N ILE A 84 9.23 0.07 1.68
CA ILE A 84 10.32 -0.03 0.70
C ILE A 84 11.69 0.02 1.39
N ASP A 85 11.86 0.92 2.36
CA ASP A 85 13.11 1.05 3.11
C ASP A 85 13.42 -0.26 3.88
N MET A 86 12.40 -0.84 4.52
CA MET A 86 12.54 -2.14 5.20
C MET A 86 12.81 -3.28 4.20
N TYR A 87 12.10 -3.33 3.09
CA TYR A 87 12.35 -4.32 2.02
C TYR A 87 13.80 -4.27 1.55
N ASN A 88 14.34 -3.07 1.32
CA ASN A 88 15.74 -2.90 0.90
C ASN A 88 16.73 -3.35 1.99
N ARG A 89 16.42 -3.09 3.28
CA ARG A 89 17.21 -3.57 4.43
C ARG A 89 17.24 -5.09 4.49
N LEU A 90 16.08 -5.75 4.38
CA LEU A 90 15.96 -7.21 4.43
C LEU A 90 16.57 -7.88 3.18
N SER A 91 16.33 -7.31 1.99
CA SER A 91 16.84 -7.84 0.72
C SER A 91 18.35 -7.66 0.56
N SER A 92 18.95 -6.65 1.19
CA SER A 92 20.41 -6.49 1.23
C SER A 92 21.07 -7.51 2.17
N HIS A 93 20.39 -7.90 3.25
CA HIS A 93 20.83 -8.99 4.14
C HIS A 93 20.60 -10.38 3.51
N SER A 94 19.51 -10.57 2.75
CA SER A 94 19.20 -11.84 2.06
C SER A 94 20.15 -12.18 0.91
N ARG A 95 20.88 -11.20 0.33
CA ARG A 95 21.95 -11.51 -0.64
C ARG A 95 23.11 -12.33 -0.06
N ILE A 96 23.19 -12.48 1.27
CA ILE A 96 24.16 -13.35 1.96
C ILE A 96 23.53 -14.70 2.37
N SER A 97 22.19 -14.84 2.36
CA SER A 97 21.49 -16.05 2.75
C SER A 97 20.40 -16.40 1.73
N SER A 98 20.74 -17.30 0.82
CA SER A 98 19.82 -17.83 -0.17
C SER A 98 19.07 -19.04 0.40
N SER A 99 17.75 -18.90 0.54
CA SER A 99 16.75 -19.98 0.43
C SER A 99 15.37 -19.36 0.61
N VAL A 100 14.66 -19.19 -0.52
CA VAL A 100 13.27 -18.74 -0.54
C VAL A 100 12.41 -19.97 -0.32
N GLU A 101 11.78 -20.08 0.84
CA GLU A 101 10.63 -20.96 1.02
C GLU A 101 9.39 -20.28 0.44
N GLU A 102 8.81 -20.96 -0.55
CA GLU A 102 7.57 -20.59 -1.21
C GLU A 102 6.40 -21.19 -0.41
N GLY A 103 5.71 -20.37 0.39
CA GLY A 103 4.58 -20.85 1.17
C GLY A 103 3.87 -19.78 1.98
N ALA A 104 2.81 -19.20 1.40
CA ALA A 104 1.58 -18.76 2.05
C ALA A 104 0.83 -17.81 1.11
N ALA A 105 0.19 -18.39 0.10
CA ALA A 105 -1.04 -17.83 -0.39
C ALA A 105 -2.13 -18.11 0.67
N ASP A 106 -3.00 -17.12 0.82
CA ASP A 106 -4.22 -17.11 1.64
C ASP A 106 -4.09 -16.57 3.07
N HIS A 107 -5.12 -15.83 3.48
CA HIS A 107 -5.32 -15.07 4.73
C HIS A 107 -5.03 -13.56 4.70
N LEU A 108 -5.93 -12.84 4.02
CA LEU A 108 -6.40 -11.55 4.54
C LEU A 108 -7.41 -11.85 5.66
N ALA A 109 -6.95 -12.03 6.89
CA ALA A 109 -7.80 -12.02 8.06
C ALA A 109 -7.26 -10.98 9.06
N ALA A 110 -7.77 -9.76 8.95
CA ALA A 110 -7.91 -8.92 10.14
C ALA A 110 -9.12 -9.45 10.93
N PRO A 111 -9.11 -9.43 12.27
CA PRO A 111 -10.20 -9.99 13.07
C PRO A 111 -11.53 -9.26 12.76
N ASP A 112 -12.53 -10.09 12.46
CA ASP A 112 -13.98 -9.89 12.36
C ASP A 112 -14.56 -8.50 12.01
N ASP A 113 -15.22 -8.44 10.85
CA ASP A 113 -16.57 -7.86 10.73
C ASP A 113 -17.24 -8.35 9.42
N VAL A 114 -18.20 -9.27 9.55
CA VAL A 114 -18.82 -10.06 8.46
C VAL A 114 -19.82 -9.24 7.62
N GLU A 115 -20.20 -8.04 8.05
CA GLU A 115 -21.20 -7.21 7.34
C GLU A 115 -20.64 -6.40 6.16
N GLY A 116 -19.31 -6.20 6.07
CA GLY A 116 -18.68 -5.44 4.98
C GLY A 116 -18.23 -6.25 3.76
N GLU A 117 -18.22 -7.58 3.83
CA GLU A 117 -17.52 -8.42 2.85
C GLU A 117 -18.20 -8.46 1.47
N ALA A 118 -19.51 -8.32 1.39
CA ALA A 118 -20.25 -8.39 0.12
C ALA A 118 -20.00 -7.17 -0.77
N ASP A 119 -20.06 -5.96 -0.21
CA ASP A 119 -19.80 -4.71 -0.94
C ASP A 119 -18.31 -4.59 -1.31
N HIS A 120 -17.42 -5.00 -0.41
CA HIS A 120 -15.98 -5.07 -0.71
C HIS A 120 -15.67 -6.08 -1.82
N SER A 121 -16.39 -7.20 -1.90
CA SER A 121 -16.25 -8.20 -2.96
C SER A 121 -16.66 -7.64 -4.33
N LEU A 122 -17.76 -6.88 -4.41
CA LEU A 122 -18.21 -6.25 -5.65
C LEU A 122 -17.22 -5.21 -6.17
N ILE A 123 -16.74 -4.32 -5.28
CA ILE A 123 -15.73 -3.30 -5.63
C ILE A 123 -14.44 -3.97 -6.08
N ARG A 124 -13.99 -5.01 -5.37
CA ARG A 124 -12.79 -5.78 -5.74
C ARG A 124 -12.93 -6.43 -7.12
N ARG A 125 -14.10 -6.99 -7.43
CA ARG A 125 -14.37 -7.57 -8.76
C ARG A 125 -14.30 -6.51 -9.85
N LYS A 126 -14.98 -5.38 -9.68
CA LYS A 126 -14.92 -4.25 -10.63
C LYS A 126 -13.49 -3.76 -10.86
N LEU A 127 -12.70 -3.61 -9.79
CA LEU A 127 -11.29 -3.23 -9.89
C LEU A 127 -10.48 -4.23 -10.72
N LEU A 128 -10.63 -5.53 -10.45
CA LEU A 128 -9.92 -6.58 -11.19
C LEU A 128 -10.34 -6.60 -12.68
N ASP A 129 -11.61 -6.37 -12.98
CA ASP A 129 -12.10 -6.30 -14.36
C ASP A 129 -11.55 -5.07 -15.09
N CYS A 130 -11.51 -3.90 -14.44
CA CYS A 130 -10.83 -2.73 -14.98
C CYS A 130 -9.34 -3.00 -15.23
N ILE A 131 -8.64 -3.66 -14.31
CA ILE A 131 -7.23 -4.03 -14.50
C ILE A 131 -7.07 -4.93 -15.73
N LYS A 132 -7.86 -6.00 -15.85
CA LYS A 132 -7.82 -6.92 -17.00
C LYS A 132 -8.08 -6.22 -18.33
N SER A 133 -8.99 -5.25 -18.34
CA SER A 133 -9.33 -4.49 -19.54
C SER A 133 -8.24 -3.52 -20.03
N LEU A 134 -7.17 -3.31 -19.25
CA LEU A 134 -5.99 -2.58 -19.72
C LEU A 134 -5.28 -3.33 -20.86
N GLY A 135 -5.43 -4.66 -20.91
CA GLY A 135 -4.76 -5.54 -21.87
C GLY A 135 -3.30 -5.81 -21.49
N GLU A 136 -2.68 -6.80 -22.15
CA GLU A 136 -1.27 -7.12 -21.94
C GLU A 136 -0.36 -6.22 -22.80
N PRO A 137 0.83 -5.82 -22.30
CA PRO A 137 1.42 -6.16 -21.00
C PRO A 137 1.01 -5.23 -19.83
N ASP A 138 0.14 -4.25 -20.07
CA ASP A 138 -0.14 -3.18 -19.11
C ASP A 138 -0.84 -3.71 -17.84
N SER A 139 -1.71 -4.72 -17.97
CA SER A 139 -2.37 -5.42 -16.85
C SER A 139 -1.35 -6.13 -15.96
N SER A 140 -0.45 -6.92 -16.55
CA SER A 140 0.66 -7.56 -15.84
C SER A 140 1.56 -6.54 -15.16
N ILE A 141 1.90 -5.44 -15.83
CA ILE A 141 2.72 -4.37 -15.23
C ILE A 141 2.03 -3.81 -13.98
N ILE A 142 0.72 -3.54 -14.02
CA ILE A 142 0.00 -3.03 -12.84
C ILE A 142 0.01 -4.05 -11.70
N LEU A 143 -0.30 -5.32 -11.98
CA LEU A 143 -0.30 -6.36 -10.96
C LEU A 143 1.09 -6.56 -10.35
N LEU A 144 2.13 -6.71 -11.17
CA LEU A 144 3.50 -6.91 -10.68
C LEU A 144 3.98 -5.74 -9.82
N ARG A 145 3.68 -4.49 -10.24
CA ARG A 145 4.14 -3.28 -9.56
C ARG A 145 3.38 -2.97 -8.28
N TYR A 146 2.05 -3.11 -8.29
CA TYR A 146 1.18 -2.65 -7.21
C TYR A 146 0.64 -3.79 -6.33
N TYR A 147 0.46 -5.00 -6.86
CA TYR A 147 -0.05 -6.14 -6.09
C TYR A 147 1.06 -7.07 -5.59
N TYR A 148 2.07 -7.31 -6.42
CA TYR A 148 3.22 -8.15 -6.04
C TYR A 148 4.41 -7.34 -5.52
N GLY A 149 4.35 -6.01 -5.60
CA GLY A 149 5.39 -5.12 -5.07
C GLY A 149 6.73 -5.16 -5.81
N ILE A 150 6.80 -5.82 -6.97
CA ILE A 150 8.04 -6.10 -7.70
C ILE A 150 8.61 -4.80 -8.31
N SER A 151 9.94 -4.67 -8.34
CA SER A 151 10.60 -3.47 -8.87
C SER A 151 10.39 -3.32 -10.38
N SER A 152 10.55 -2.11 -10.92
CA SER A 152 10.48 -1.89 -12.38
C SER A 152 11.59 -2.63 -13.14
N GLY A 153 12.72 -2.89 -12.49
CA GLY A 153 13.82 -3.66 -13.07
C GLY A 153 13.51 -5.15 -13.17
N GLU A 154 12.94 -5.73 -12.11
CA GLU A 154 12.50 -7.13 -12.10
C GLU A 154 11.29 -7.36 -13.00
N THR A 155 10.30 -6.46 -12.96
CA THR A 155 9.15 -6.49 -13.89
C THR A 155 9.61 -6.45 -15.34
N ALA A 156 10.67 -5.68 -15.63
CA ALA A 156 11.25 -5.61 -16.97
C ALA A 156 11.89 -6.94 -17.38
N LYS A 157 12.55 -7.65 -16.47
CA LYS A 157 13.08 -9.00 -16.74
C LYS A 157 11.96 -10.00 -16.99
N GLU A 158 10.95 -10.00 -16.10
CA GLU A 158 9.79 -10.91 -16.16
C GLU A 158 9.05 -10.80 -17.49
N LEU A 159 8.81 -9.56 -17.95
CA LEU A 159 8.05 -9.28 -19.16
C LEU A 159 8.91 -9.12 -20.42
N SER A 160 10.22 -9.41 -20.34
CA SER A 160 11.17 -9.22 -21.46
C SER A 160 11.12 -7.80 -22.06
N MET A 161 11.11 -6.79 -21.19
CA MET A 161 11.03 -5.36 -21.50
C MET A 161 12.25 -4.60 -20.96
N THR A 162 12.36 -3.30 -21.31
CA THR A 162 13.32 -2.41 -20.64
C THR A 162 12.69 -1.74 -19.40
N PRO A 163 13.47 -1.45 -18.33
CA PRO A 163 12.95 -0.74 -17.15
C PRO A 163 12.32 0.62 -17.48
N ALA A 164 12.85 1.33 -18.49
CA ALA A 164 12.29 2.58 -18.97
C ALA A 164 10.91 2.39 -19.62
N ALA A 165 10.74 1.33 -20.42
CA ALA A 165 9.45 0.98 -21.02
C ALA A 165 8.42 0.60 -19.95
N VAL A 166 8.81 -0.20 -18.95
CA VAL A 166 7.95 -0.54 -17.80
C VAL A 166 7.48 0.70 -17.07
N ARG A 167 8.37 1.64 -16.72
CA ARG A 167 7.98 2.89 -16.04
C ARG A 167 6.98 3.72 -16.85
N LYS A 168 7.24 3.91 -18.16
CA LYS A 168 6.34 4.67 -19.05
C LYS A 168 4.98 3.99 -19.22
N ARG A 169 4.94 2.66 -19.37
CA ARG A 169 3.69 1.90 -19.48
C ARG A 169 2.93 1.90 -18.16
N CYS A 170 3.61 1.67 -17.03
CA CYS A 170 3.02 1.72 -15.69
C CYS A 170 2.31 3.07 -15.43
N SER A 171 2.97 4.19 -15.74
CA SER A 171 2.36 5.53 -15.57
C SER A 171 1.11 5.72 -16.44
N ARG A 172 1.15 5.31 -17.72
CA ARG A 172 0.00 5.40 -18.63
C ARG A 172 -1.14 4.47 -18.23
N ALA A 173 -0.82 3.23 -17.87
CA ALA A 173 -1.78 2.24 -17.42
C ALA A 173 -2.47 2.67 -16.11
N ALA A 174 -1.72 3.22 -15.15
CA ALA A 174 -2.29 3.74 -13.90
C ALA A 174 -3.22 4.95 -14.16
N LYS A 175 -2.86 5.84 -15.09
CA LYS A 175 -3.73 6.94 -15.50
C LYS A 175 -5.04 6.43 -16.11
N LYS A 176 -4.95 5.51 -17.08
CA LYS A 176 -6.11 4.89 -17.72
C LYS A 176 -6.99 4.16 -16.70
N LEU A 177 -6.39 3.40 -15.78
CA LEU A 177 -7.11 2.71 -14.72
C LEU A 177 -7.89 3.67 -13.83
N ARG A 178 -7.30 4.81 -13.45
CA ARG A 178 -8.00 5.84 -12.66
C ARG A 178 -9.21 6.41 -13.41
N GLU A 179 -9.07 6.68 -14.70
CA GLU A 179 -10.19 7.17 -15.54
C GLU A 179 -11.32 6.15 -15.62
N MET A 180 -10.99 4.86 -15.79
CA MET A 180 -11.97 3.77 -15.84
C MET A 180 -12.71 3.59 -14.51
N LEU A 181 -11.99 3.62 -13.39
CA LEU A 181 -12.58 3.50 -12.06
C LEU A 181 -13.50 4.68 -11.74
N SER A 182 -13.10 5.89 -12.14
CA SER A 182 -13.93 7.09 -11.96
C SER A 182 -15.25 6.99 -12.74
N ALA A 183 -15.22 6.43 -13.96
CA ALA A 183 -16.43 6.18 -14.77
C ALA A 183 -17.38 5.15 -14.14
N GLU A 184 -16.83 4.20 -13.37
CA GLU A 184 -17.59 3.19 -12.62
C GLU A 184 -18.12 3.69 -11.26
N GLY A 185 -17.93 4.98 -10.95
CA GLY A 185 -18.32 5.59 -9.67
C GLY A 185 -17.39 5.24 -8.51
N ILE A 186 -16.21 4.68 -8.79
CA ILE A 186 -15.19 4.34 -7.80
C ILE A 186 -14.15 5.46 -7.76
N THR A 187 -14.28 6.36 -6.80
CA THR A 187 -13.27 7.40 -6.54
C THR A 187 -12.13 6.83 -5.72
N LEU A 188 -10.90 6.97 -6.23
CA LEU A 188 -9.64 6.60 -5.56
C LEU A 188 -9.02 7.78 -4.82
#